data_AF-A0A1X9YZB6-F1
#
_entry.id   AF-A0A1X9YZB6-F1
#
_cell.length_a   1.000
_cell.length_b   1.000
_cell.length_c   1.000
_cell.angle_alpha   90.00
_cell.angle_beta   90.00
_cell.angle_gamma   90.00
#
_symmetry.space_group_name_H-M   'P 1'
#
loop_
_entity.id
_entity.type
_entity.pdbx_description
1 polymer ?
#
loop_
_entity_poly.entity_id
_entity_poly.type
_entity_poly.pdbx_seq_one_letter_code
_entity_poly.pdbx_strand_id
1 'polypeptide(L)'
;MLVYADLNLVDSILNQVNSITESAVSNWHSYRLVPIMKQIYLIVALSVMLLSSACYSTRTAGNSGKVPPGQAKKGTGSKSAKPFAPGQQKRN
;
A
#
# COMPACT_ATOMS: atom_id res chain seq x y z
N MET A 1 10.50 -26.59 -59.41
CA MET A 1 9.25 -26.02 -58.84
C MET A 1 8.73 -26.84 -57.66
N LEU A 2 8.59 -28.17 -57.76
CA LEU A 2 8.06 -29.01 -56.66
C LEU A 2 8.85 -28.92 -55.34
N VAL A 3 10.18 -28.93 -55.36
CA VAL A 3 11.03 -28.80 -54.16
C VAL A 3 10.84 -27.46 -53.44
N TYR A 4 10.55 -26.40 -54.19
CA TYR A 4 10.33 -25.06 -53.63
C TYR A 4 8.98 -24.97 -52.92
N ALA A 5 7.96 -25.67 -53.42
CA ALA A 5 6.65 -25.74 -52.77
C ALA A 5 6.73 -26.50 -51.43
N ASP A 6 7.56 -27.54 -51.36
CA ASP A 6 7.80 -28.33 -50.15
C ASP A 6 8.48 -27.51 -49.04
N LEU A 7 9.52 -26.75 -49.39
CA LEU A 7 10.22 -25.86 -48.45
C LEU A 7 9.30 -24.76 -47.88
N ASN A 8 8.45 -24.15 -48.72
CA ASN A 8 7.49 -23.15 -48.26
C ASN A 8 6.42 -23.73 -47.29
N LEU A 9 6.06 -25.01 -47.49
CA LEU A 9 5.14 -25.71 -46.59
C LEU A 9 5.78 -25.92 -45.21
N VAL A 10 7.06 -26.34 -45.19
CA VAL A 10 7.83 -26.53 -43.95
C VAL A 10 8.00 -25.22 -43.20
N ASP A 11 8.34 -24.12 -43.88
CA ASP A 11 8.47 -22.80 -43.25
C ASP A 11 7.13 -22.28 -42.69
N SER A 12 6.02 -22.51 -43.39
CA SER A 12 4.69 -22.17 -42.89
C SER A 12 4.34 -22.95 -41.62
N ILE A 13 4.68 -24.24 -41.57
CA ILE A 13 4.46 -25.09 -40.39
C ILE A 13 5.35 -24.62 -39.23
N LEU A 14 6.62 -24.32 -39.48
CA LEU A 14 7.55 -23.80 -38.48
C LEU A 14 7.04 -22.49 -37.86
N ASN A 15 6.58 -21.56 -38.70
CA ASN A 15 6.02 -20.30 -38.21
C ASN A 15 4.74 -20.50 -37.39
N GLN A 16 3.89 -21.45 -37.79
CA GLN A 16 2.67 -21.77 -37.05
C GLN A 16 2.99 -22.43 -35.69
N VAL A 17 3.96 -23.34 -35.64
CA VAL A 17 4.44 -23.95 -34.39
C VAL A 17 5.08 -22.92 -33.47
N ASN A 18 5.89 -22.00 -34.02
CA ASN A 18 6.51 -20.92 -33.24
C ASN A 18 5.46 -19.98 -32.64
N SER A 19 4.45 -19.58 -33.42
CA SER A 19 3.34 -18.74 -32.93
C SER A 19 2.54 -19.42 -31.81
N ILE A 20 2.27 -20.72 -31.93
CA ILE A 20 1.61 -21.51 -30.87
C ILE A 20 2.50 -21.56 -29.61
N THR A 21 3.80 -21.70 -29.79
CA THR A 21 4.75 -21.77 -28.67
C THR A 21 4.83 -20.43 -27.94
N GLU A 22 4.93 -19.31 -28.65
CA GLU A 22 4.96 -17.97 -28.05
C GLU A 22 3.65 -17.59 -27.34
N SER A 23 2.52 -17.94 -27.94
CA SER A 23 1.20 -17.71 -27.32
C SER A 23 0.96 -18.60 -26.10
N ALA A 24 1.50 -19.82 -26.07
CA ALA A 24 1.49 -20.66 -24.87
C ALA A 24 2.41 -20.09 -23.77
N VAL A 25 3.65 -19.70 -24.11
CA VAL A 25 4.61 -19.16 -23.15
C VAL A 25 4.11 -17.87 -22.49
N SER A 26 3.54 -16.94 -23.26
CA SER A 26 2.99 -15.68 -22.73
C SER A 26 1.78 -15.90 -21.80
N ASN A 27 0.92 -16.85 -22.14
CA ASN A 27 -0.20 -17.27 -21.32
C ASN A 27 0.28 -17.89 -19.99
N TRP A 28 1.23 -18.83 -20.04
CA TRP A 28 1.84 -19.44 -18.85
C TRP A 28 2.46 -18.40 -17.91
N HIS A 29 3.14 -17.37 -18.44
CA HIS A 29 3.66 -16.26 -17.64
C HIS A 29 2.54 -15.43 -17.01
N SER A 30 1.47 -15.16 -17.75
CA SER A 30 0.30 -14.44 -17.21
C SER A 30 -0.35 -15.21 -16.05
N TYR A 31 -0.63 -16.51 -16.20
CA TYR A 31 -1.27 -17.29 -15.13
C TYR A 31 -0.38 -17.47 -13.89
N ARG A 32 0.95 -17.49 -14.09
CA ARG A 32 1.92 -17.62 -13.01
C ARG A 32 2.13 -16.33 -12.23
N LEU A 33 1.98 -15.16 -12.87
CA LEU A 33 2.25 -13.85 -12.26
C LEU A 33 1.00 -13.14 -11.72
N VAL A 34 -0.18 -13.40 -12.28
CA VAL A 34 -1.46 -12.83 -11.81
C VAL A 34 -1.75 -13.12 -10.32
N PRO A 35 -1.57 -14.35 -9.78
CA PRO A 35 -1.79 -14.57 -8.35
C PRO A 35 -0.79 -13.82 -7.47
N ILE A 36 0.45 -13.63 -7.93
CA ILE A 36 1.52 -12.93 -7.21
C ILE A 36 1.25 -11.42 -7.15
N MET A 37 0.85 -10.80 -8.26
CA MET A 37 0.54 -9.37 -8.34
C MET A 37 -0.61 -8.98 -7.40
N LYS A 38 -1.67 -9.80 -7.34
CA LYS A 38 -2.82 -9.57 -6.47
C LYS A 38 -2.47 -9.73 -4.99
N GLN A 39 -1.62 -10.70 -4.64
CA GLN A 39 -1.12 -10.90 -3.27
C GLN A 39 -0.28 -9.71 -2.80
N ILE A 40 0.63 -9.21 -3.66
CA ILE A 40 1.46 -8.04 -3.36
C ILE A 40 0.60 -6.80 -3.13
N TYR A 41 -0.40 -6.57 -3.98
CA TYR A 41 -1.32 -5.43 -3.82
C TYR A 41 -2.06 -5.46 -2.47
N LEU A 42 -2.52 -6.64 -2.04
CA LEU A 42 -3.19 -6.82 -0.74
C LEU A 42 -2.25 -6.53 0.43
N ILE A 43 -1.01 -7.02 0.40
CA ILE A 43 -0.02 -6.79 1.46
C ILE A 43 0.35 -5.30 1.56
N VAL A 44 0.52 -4.63 0.41
CA VAL A 44 0.82 -3.19 0.36
C VAL A 44 -0.36 -2.36 0.86
N ALA A 45 -1.59 -2.68 0.47
CA ALA A 45 -2.78 -1.97 0.95
C ALA A 45 -2.97 -2.12 2.47
N LEU A 46 -2.74 -3.33 3.01
CA LEU A 46 -2.84 -3.60 4.45
C LEU A 46 -1.77 -2.83 5.24
N SER A 47 -0.53 -2.81 4.76
CA SER A 47 0.56 -2.11 5.46
C SER A 47 0.33 -0.60 5.53
N VAL A 48 -0.14 0.02 4.44
CA VAL A 48 -0.50 1.45 4.41
C VAL A 48 -1.63 1.76 5.39
N MET A 49 -2.64 0.91 5.48
CA MET A 49 -3.77 1.09 6.40
C MET A 49 -3.32 1.01 7.87
N LEU A 50 -2.46 0.04 8.21
CA LEU A 50 -1.92 -0.12 9.56
C LEU A 50 -1.00 1.03 9.98
N LEU A 51 -0.11 1.49 9.09
CA LEU A 51 0.75 2.64 9.35
C LEU A 51 -0.07 3.92 9.56
N SER A 52 -1.13 4.12 8.76
CA SER A 52 -2.02 5.27 8.90
C SER A 52 -2.72 5.28 10.26
N SER A 53 -3.16 4.13 10.77
CA SER A 53 -3.80 4.02 12.08
C SER A 53 -2.84 4.31 13.25
N ALA A 54 -1.53 4.05 13.09
CA ALA A 54 -0.54 4.26 14.15
C ALA A 54 -0.21 5.74 14.39
N CYS A 55 -0.48 6.62 13.41
CA CYS A 55 -0.25 8.06 13.52
C CYS A 55 -1.39 8.83 14.21
N TYR A 56 -2.53 8.20 14.48
CA TYR A 56 -3.63 8.82 15.21
C TYR A 56 -3.48 8.57 16.72
N SER A 57 -2.81 9.49 17.41
CA SER A 57 -2.93 9.58 18.86
C SER A 57 -4.32 10.13 19.18
N THR A 58 -5.29 9.24 19.43
CA THR A 58 -6.62 9.62 19.90
C THR A 58 -6.46 10.37 21.22
N ARG A 59 -6.58 11.70 21.20
CA ARG A 59 -6.66 12.51 22.42
C ARG A 59 -8.02 12.28 23.05
N THR A 60 -8.16 11.22 23.83
CA THR A 60 -9.36 10.97 24.63
C THR A 60 -9.37 11.94 25.80
N ALA A 61 -9.84 13.17 25.55
CA ALA A 61 -10.30 14.05 26.62
C ALA A 61 -11.64 13.49 27.13
N GLY A 62 -11.57 12.53 28.07
CA GLY A 62 -12.76 11.88 28.62
C GLY A 62 -13.82 12.91 29.03
N ASN A 63 -15.03 12.78 28.47
CA ASN A 63 -16.32 13.49 28.63
C ASN A 63 -16.36 15.00 28.97
N SER A 64 -15.23 15.67 29.15
CA SER A 64 -15.13 17.02 29.70
C SER A 64 -14.59 18.00 28.66
N GLY A 65 -14.09 17.52 27.51
CA GLY A 65 -13.48 18.34 26.45
C GLY A 65 -12.24 19.12 26.88
N LYS A 66 -11.83 19.02 28.15
CA LYS A 66 -10.70 19.72 28.75
C LYS A 66 -9.44 18.88 28.60
N VAL A 67 -8.41 19.48 28.03
CA VAL A 67 -7.06 18.88 28.02
C VAL A 67 -6.51 18.89 29.46
N PRO A 68 -6.09 17.73 30.02
CA PRO A 68 -5.53 17.71 31.36
C PRO A 68 -4.27 18.59 31.44
N PRO A 69 -4.00 19.25 32.59
CA PRO A 69 -2.93 20.24 32.73
C PRO A 69 -1.55 19.73 32.34
N GLY A 70 -1.26 18.45 32.56
CA GLY A 70 -0.02 17.81 32.11
C GLY A 70 0.11 17.70 30.59
N GLN A 71 -1.01 17.52 29.87
CA GLN A 71 -1.04 17.50 28.41
C GLN A 71 -1.02 18.91 27.82
N ALA A 72 -1.71 19.87 28.46
CA ALA A 72 -1.64 21.27 28.09
C ALA A 72 -0.20 21.79 28.21
N LYS A 73 0.48 21.52 29.33
CA LYS A 73 1.90 21.86 29.54
C LYS A 73 2.80 21.32 28.42
N LYS A 74 2.63 20.04 28.05
CA LYS A 74 3.39 19.41 26.97
C LYS A 74 3.10 20.03 25.61
N GLY A 75 1.83 20.37 25.33
CA GLY A 75 1.42 21.01 24.08
C GLY A 75 1.91 22.45 23.94
N THR A 76 1.97 23.22 25.03
CA THR A 76 2.40 24.64 24.97
C THR A 76 3.91 24.83 25.18
N GLY A 77 4.68 23.76 25.43
CA GLY A 77 6.12 23.85 25.71
C GLY A 77 6.49 24.59 27.01
N SER A 78 5.55 24.76 27.95
CA SER A 78 5.79 25.52 29.19
C SER A 78 6.56 24.69 30.21
N LYS A 79 7.52 25.32 30.92
CA LYS A 79 8.30 24.67 31.99
C LYS A 79 7.44 24.30 33.21
N SER A 80 6.27 24.89 33.41
CA SER A 80 5.40 24.67 34.58
C SER A 80 3.96 24.30 34.22
N ALA A 81 3.37 23.35 34.95
CA ALA A 81 1.94 22.99 34.85
C ALA A 81 1.04 23.88 35.73
N LYS A 82 1.63 24.69 36.61
CA LYS A 82 0.88 25.59 37.51
C LYS A 82 -0.11 26.50 36.75
N PRO A 83 0.24 27.12 35.60
CA PRO A 83 -0.69 28.00 34.87
C PRO A 83 -1.92 27.27 34.29
N PHE A 84 -1.81 25.96 34.07
CA PHE A 84 -2.87 25.14 33.49
C PHE A 84 -3.69 24.40 34.56
N ALA A 85 -3.30 24.51 35.84
CA ALA A 85 -4.02 23.87 36.93
C ALA A 85 -5.36 24.59 37.21
N PRO A 86 -6.41 23.85 37.58
CA PRO A 86 -7.72 24.43 37.92
C PRO A 86 -7.56 25.48 39.03
N GLY A 87 -8.11 26.68 38.84
CA GLY A 87 -8.04 27.77 39.83
C GLY A 87 -6.78 28.65 39.76
N GLN A 88 -5.82 28.37 38.88
CA GLN A 88 -4.61 29.19 38.69
C GLN A 88 -4.74 30.25 37.58
N GLN A 89 -5.86 30.27 36.84
CA GLN A 89 -6.22 31.34 35.90
C GLN A 89 -6.70 32.59 36.65
N LYS A 90 -5.83 33.20 37.45
CA LYS A 90 -6.06 34.55 37.97
C LYS A 90 -4.74 35.30 37.96
N ARG A 91 -4.60 36.22 36.99
CA ARG A 91 -3.93 37.53 37.10
C ARG A 91 -3.95 38.22 35.73
N ASN A 92 -4.98 39.04 35.53
CA ASN A 92 -4.87 40.42 35.05
C ASN A 92 -5.89 41.24 35.84
#